data_AF-V9KQQ3-F1
#
_entry.id   AF-V9KQQ3-F1
#
_cell.length_a   1.000
_cell.length_b   1.000
_cell.length_c   1.000
_cell.angle_alpha   90.00
_cell.angle_beta   90.00
_cell.angle_gamma   90.00
#
_symmetry.space_group_name_H-M   'P 1'
#
loop_
_entity.id
_entity.type
_entity.pdbx_description
1 polymer ?
#
loop_
_entity_poly.entity_id
_entity_poly.type
_entity_poly.pdbx_seq_one_letter_code
_entity_poly.pdbx_strand_id
1 'polypeptide(L)'
;MSTPTRFKKDKEIITEYETQVKEIRVQLVEQLKCLEQQTEMRVQLLQDLQDFFRKKSEIEMEYSRNLEKLAERFMAKTRSTKDHQQYKKDQNLLSPVNCWYLLLNQVRRESKDHATLSDIYLNNVIMRFMQISEDSTRLFKKSKEIGFQLHEDLMKVLNELYTVMKTYHMYHAESISAESKLKEAEKQEEKQIGKDPVFNIRLEEKHQRRSSVKKIEKMKEKRQAKYSENKLKSIKARNEYLLTLEASNNSVFKYYVHDLSDIIDCCDLGYHASLNRALRTFLSAEYNLETSRHEGLDIIENAVDNLDPRNDKQRFMEMYNTAFCPPIKFEFQSHMGDEVCQVSAQQPVQAELMLRYQQLQSRLTTLKIENEEVKKTMEATLQTIQDMVTIEDYDVSECFQHSRSTESVKSTVSETYLSKPSIAKRRANQQETEQFYFMKFKEYLEGSNLIMKLQAKHDLLHRTLGEGQKSNFMTTSRRSEEHT
;
A
#
# COMPACT_ATOMS: atom_id res chain seq x y z
N MET A 1 51.47 -34.38 0.33
CA MET A 1 52.78 -34.37 -0.37
C MET A 1 53.66 -33.36 0.33
N SER A 2 54.74 -33.80 0.98
CA SER A 2 55.69 -32.90 1.63
C SER A 2 56.60 -32.28 0.57
N THR A 3 56.40 -31.00 0.28
CA THR A 3 57.31 -30.19 -0.53
C THR A 3 58.73 -30.28 0.04
N PRO A 4 59.79 -30.40 -0.79
CA PRO A 4 61.16 -30.47 -0.29
C PRO A 4 61.45 -29.20 0.52
N THR A 5 61.92 -29.34 1.75
CA THR A 5 62.26 -28.23 2.63
C THR A 5 63.40 -27.43 2.01
N ARG A 6 63.07 -26.34 1.29
CA ARG A 6 64.06 -25.39 0.77
C ARG A 6 64.84 -24.83 1.95
N PHE A 7 66.16 -24.89 1.88
CA PHE A 7 67.03 -24.17 2.81
C PHE A 7 66.90 -22.66 2.52
N LYS A 8 65.97 -22.00 3.21
CA LYS A 8 65.77 -20.54 3.07
C LYS A 8 66.79 -19.79 3.92
N LYS A 9 67.40 -18.77 3.36
CA LYS A 9 68.29 -17.85 4.10
C LYS A 9 67.45 -16.76 4.77
N ASP A 10 67.94 -16.20 5.88
CA ASP A 10 67.23 -15.17 6.68
C ASP A 10 66.61 -14.04 5.84
N LYS A 11 67.31 -13.57 4.79
CA LYS A 11 66.82 -12.51 3.90
C LYS A 11 65.56 -12.91 3.12
N GLU A 12 65.45 -14.17 2.68
CA GLU A 12 64.32 -14.67 1.92
C GLU A 12 63.07 -14.75 2.79
N ILE A 13 63.20 -15.30 4.01
CA ILE A 13 62.10 -15.43 4.99
C ILE A 13 61.58 -14.04 5.41
N ILE A 14 62.49 -13.11 5.70
CA ILE A 14 62.14 -11.73 6.06
C ILE A 14 61.39 -11.05 4.92
N THR A 15 61.85 -11.21 3.67
CA THR A 15 61.20 -10.57 2.51
C THR A 15 59.82 -11.13 2.25
N GLU A 16 59.63 -12.46 2.36
CA GLU A 16 58.32 -13.10 2.24
C GLU A 16 57.34 -12.58 3.32
N TYR A 17 57.82 -12.50 4.57
CA TYR A 17 57.01 -11.99 5.68
C TYR A 17 56.63 -10.52 5.50
N GLU A 18 57.58 -9.65 5.15
CA GLU A 18 57.32 -8.23 4.88
C GLU A 18 56.32 -8.04 3.73
N THR A 19 56.37 -8.92 2.72
CA THR A 19 55.40 -8.92 1.61
C THR A 19 53.99 -9.25 2.12
N GLN A 20 53.84 -10.30 2.92
CA GLN A 20 52.54 -10.68 3.50
C GLN A 20 51.97 -9.58 4.40
N VAL A 21 52.80 -8.96 5.26
CA VAL A 21 52.36 -7.84 6.12
C VAL A 21 51.92 -6.64 5.28
N LYS A 22 52.61 -6.36 4.16
CA LYS A 22 52.23 -5.31 3.23
C LYS A 22 50.89 -5.60 2.55
N GLU A 23 50.63 -6.84 2.16
CA GLU A 23 49.35 -7.27 1.60
C GLU A 23 48.20 -7.11 2.61
N ILE A 24 48.40 -7.55 3.85
CA ILE A 24 47.43 -7.36 4.94
C ILE A 24 47.13 -5.87 5.11
N ARG A 25 48.17 -5.01 5.22
CA ARG A 25 47.98 -3.57 5.36
C ARG A 25 47.17 -2.95 4.22
N VAL A 26 47.39 -3.39 2.99
CA VAL A 26 46.59 -2.93 1.83
C VAL A 26 45.13 -3.37 1.97
N GLN A 27 44.87 -4.63 2.37
CA GLN A 27 43.51 -5.11 2.62
C GLN A 27 42.80 -4.32 3.73
N LEU A 28 43.48 -4.04 4.84
CA LEU A 28 42.92 -3.26 5.94
C LEU A 28 42.48 -1.85 5.49
N VAL A 29 43.29 -1.19 4.66
CA VAL A 29 42.92 0.12 4.09
C VAL A 29 41.72 0.00 3.17
N GLU A 30 41.66 -1.06 2.34
CA GLU A 30 40.54 -1.28 1.44
C GLU A 30 39.24 -1.60 2.17
N GLN A 31 39.30 -2.36 3.28
CA GLN A 31 38.15 -2.63 4.13
C GLN A 31 37.50 -1.33 4.65
N LEU A 32 38.29 -0.36 5.12
CA LEU A 32 37.74 0.93 5.57
C LEU A 32 37.07 1.71 4.42
N LYS A 33 37.64 1.67 3.21
CA LYS A 33 37.03 2.32 2.05
C LYS A 33 35.70 1.68 1.67
N CYS A 34 35.61 0.35 1.71
CA CYS A 34 34.37 -0.37 1.44
C CYS A 34 33.28 0.01 2.45
N LEU A 35 33.61 0.11 3.74
CA LEU A 35 32.67 0.53 4.79
C LEU A 35 32.21 1.99 4.60
N GLU A 36 33.12 2.87 4.20
CA GLU A 36 32.83 4.28 3.90
C GLU A 36 31.89 4.40 2.69
N GLN A 37 32.23 3.75 1.58
CA GLN A 37 31.41 3.73 0.37
C GLN A 37 30.01 3.16 0.64
N GLN A 38 29.92 2.09 1.42
CA GLN A 38 28.63 1.50 1.78
C GLN A 38 27.76 2.47 2.61
N THR A 39 28.37 3.24 3.50
CA THR A 39 27.68 4.27 4.27
C THR A 39 27.21 5.41 3.37
N GLU A 40 28.07 5.89 2.46
CA GLU A 40 27.72 6.92 1.47
C GLU A 40 26.54 6.50 0.59
N MET A 41 26.53 5.26 0.09
CA MET A 41 25.42 4.73 -0.70
C MET A 41 24.10 4.71 0.08
N ARG A 42 24.13 4.40 1.38
CA ARG A 42 22.93 4.42 2.23
C ARG A 42 22.44 5.83 2.50
N VAL A 43 23.35 6.76 2.77
CA VAL A 43 23.00 8.19 2.92
C VAL A 43 22.40 8.73 1.63
N GLN A 44 22.95 8.35 0.46
CA GLN A 44 22.38 8.72 -0.83
C GLN A 44 20.98 8.15 -1.02
N LEU A 45 20.75 6.87 -0.72
CA LEU A 45 19.41 6.28 -0.77
C LEU A 45 18.41 7.02 0.14
N LEU A 46 18.82 7.40 1.35
CA LEU A 46 17.98 8.17 2.26
C LEU A 46 17.70 9.57 1.72
N GLN A 47 18.65 10.18 1.00
CA GLN A 47 18.43 11.46 0.32
C GLN A 47 17.41 11.30 -0.81
N ASP A 48 17.55 10.27 -1.65
CA ASP A 48 16.62 9.98 -2.74
C ASP A 48 15.20 9.73 -2.20
N LEU A 49 15.07 9.00 -1.07
CA LEU A 49 13.79 8.78 -0.38
C LEU A 49 13.18 10.09 0.13
N GLN A 50 13.98 10.99 0.72
CA GLN A 50 13.50 12.30 1.17
C GLN A 50 12.97 13.13 0.00
N ASP A 51 13.72 13.18 -1.11
CA ASP A 51 13.33 13.96 -2.29
C ASP A 51 12.11 13.36 -2.99
N PHE A 52 12.01 12.03 -3.04
CA PHE A 52 10.82 11.33 -3.51
C PHE A 52 9.58 11.72 -2.71
N PHE A 53 9.63 11.62 -1.37
CA PHE A 53 8.47 11.95 -0.53
C PHE A 53 8.15 13.44 -0.53
N ARG A 54 9.14 14.31 -0.71
CA ARG A 54 8.94 15.75 -0.92
C ARG A 54 8.13 15.98 -2.19
N LYS A 55 8.53 15.36 -3.30
CA LYS A 55 7.79 15.46 -4.56
C LYS A 55 6.41 14.83 -4.48
N LYS A 56 6.28 13.67 -3.82
CA LYS A 56 4.97 13.02 -3.61
C LYS A 56 4.05 13.94 -2.81
N SER A 57 4.53 14.55 -1.72
CA SER A 57 3.77 15.52 -0.93
C SER A 57 3.26 16.71 -1.76
N GLU A 58 4.10 17.28 -2.64
CA GLU A 58 3.66 18.37 -3.53
C GLU A 58 2.50 17.94 -4.43
N ILE A 59 2.56 16.72 -4.97
CA ILE A 59 1.50 16.14 -5.82
C ILE A 59 0.22 15.93 -5.01
N GLU A 60 0.31 15.34 -3.81
CA GLU A 60 -0.85 15.14 -2.92
C GLU A 60 -1.51 16.48 -2.57
N MET A 61 -0.71 17.51 -2.25
CA MET A 61 -1.21 18.84 -1.90
C MET A 61 -1.81 19.58 -3.11
N GLU A 62 -1.31 19.35 -4.32
CA GLU A 62 -1.93 19.87 -5.54
C GLU A 62 -3.27 19.19 -5.82
N TYR A 63 -3.33 17.86 -5.70
CA TYR A 63 -4.56 17.10 -5.86
C TYR A 63 -5.62 17.54 -4.84
N SER A 64 -5.26 17.63 -3.56
CA SER A 64 -6.09 18.17 -2.48
C SER A 64 -6.69 19.54 -2.84
N ARG A 65 -5.85 20.51 -3.22
CA ARG A 65 -6.30 21.86 -3.60
C ARG A 65 -7.25 21.86 -4.79
N ASN A 66 -7.05 20.98 -5.76
CA ASN A 66 -7.93 20.87 -6.92
C ASN A 66 -9.29 20.26 -6.54
N LEU A 67 -9.32 19.27 -5.63
CA LEU A 67 -10.56 18.72 -5.07
C LEU A 67 -11.32 19.75 -4.23
N GLU A 68 -10.66 20.54 -3.37
CA GLU A 68 -11.35 21.58 -2.60
C GLU A 68 -12.00 22.62 -3.53
N LYS A 69 -11.27 23.09 -4.54
CA LYS A 69 -11.81 24.02 -5.55
C LYS A 69 -13.01 23.44 -6.29
N LEU A 70 -12.96 22.15 -6.63
CA LEU A 70 -14.07 21.45 -7.28
C LEU A 70 -15.30 21.46 -6.37
N ALA A 71 -15.16 21.02 -5.12
CA ALA A 71 -16.26 21.00 -4.17
C ALA A 71 -16.82 22.39 -3.87
N GLU A 72 -15.96 23.37 -3.61
CA GLU A 72 -16.37 24.76 -3.33
C GLU A 72 -17.15 25.38 -4.49
N ARG A 73 -16.69 25.17 -5.73
CA ARG A 73 -17.36 25.70 -6.93
C ARG A 73 -18.81 25.24 -7.02
N PHE A 74 -19.07 23.97 -6.74
CA PHE A 74 -20.41 23.41 -6.82
C PHE A 74 -21.25 23.68 -5.56
N MET A 75 -20.64 23.68 -4.37
CA MET A 75 -21.33 24.07 -3.14
C MET A 75 -21.73 25.55 -3.12
N ALA A 76 -20.94 26.46 -3.70
CA ALA A 76 -21.25 27.89 -3.77
C ALA A 76 -22.45 28.18 -4.69
N LYS A 77 -22.54 27.46 -5.82
CA LYS A 77 -23.71 27.56 -6.73
C LYS A 77 -25.00 27.13 -6.04
N THR A 78 -24.96 26.07 -5.24
CA THR A 78 -26.12 25.59 -4.48
C THR A 78 -26.53 26.53 -3.35
N ARG A 79 -25.61 27.35 -2.81
CA ARG A 79 -25.90 28.36 -1.76
C ARG A 79 -26.59 29.62 -2.26
N SER A 80 -26.52 29.91 -3.56
CA SER A 80 -27.03 31.16 -4.15
C SER A 80 -28.53 31.14 -4.42
N THR A 81 -29.19 29.98 -4.38
CA THR A 81 -30.64 29.86 -4.52
C THR A 81 -31.30 30.06 -3.15
N LYS A 82 -32.44 30.78 -3.11
CA LYS A 82 -33.21 31.05 -1.87
C LYS A 82 -33.60 29.78 -1.11
N ASP A 83 -33.58 28.63 -1.78
CA ASP A 83 -33.89 27.31 -1.24
C ASP A 83 -32.84 26.79 -0.25
N HIS A 84 -31.61 27.33 -0.22
CA HIS A 84 -30.50 26.79 0.59
C HIS A 84 -30.67 26.85 2.11
N GLN A 85 -31.59 27.66 2.63
CA GLN A 85 -31.92 27.63 4.07
C GLN A 85 -32.68 26.34 4.47
N GLN A 86 -33.36 25.67 3.53
CA GLN A 86 -33.92 24.31 3.75
C GLN A 86 -32.82 23.23 3.68
N TYR A 87 -31.86 23.35 2.76
CA TYR A 87 -30.82 22.33 2.55
C TYR A 87 -29.87 22.09 3.73
N LYS A 88 -29.64 23.10 4.59
CA LYS A 88 -28.75 22.99 5.75
C LYS A 88 -29.44 22.47 7.02
N LYS A 89 -30.77 22.41 7.05
CA LYS A 89 -31.55 22.09 8.25
C LYS A 89 -32.42 20.84 8.14
N ASP A 90 -32.75 20.38 6.93
CA ASP A 90 -33.72 19.31 6.76
C ASP A 90 -33.11 17.97 6.32
N GLN A 91 -33.46 16.90 7.05
CA GLN A 91 -33.39 15.49 6.60
C GLN A 91 -34.32 15.19 5.39
N ASN A 92 -34.90 16.22 4.75
CA ASN A 92 -36.01 16.10 3.80
C ASN A 92 -35.62 16.43 2.35
N LEU A 93 -34.35 16.30 1.98
CA LEU A 93 -33.94 16.47 0.58
C LEU A 93 -34.60 15.42 -0.31
N LEU A 94 -34.94 15.80 -1.55
CA LEU A 94 -35.30 14.81 -2.57
C LEU A 94 -34.11 13.86 -2.78
N SER A 95 -34.40 12.58 -2.97
CA SER A 95 -33.38 11.53 -2.96
C SER A 95 -32.20 11.76 -3.94
N PRO A 96 -32.38 12.25 -5.20
CA PRO A 96 -31.27 12.56 -6.10
C PRO A 96 -30.41 13.74 -5.62
N VAL A 97 -31.02 14.70 -4.93
CA VAL A 97 -30.30 15.87 -4.41
C VAL A 97 -29.48 15.49 -3.18
N ASN A 98 -29.94 14.51 -2.39
CA ASN A 98 -29.15 13.91 -1.34
C ASN A 98 -27.91 13.19 -1.89
N CYS A 99 -28.05 12.37 -2.95
CA CYS A 99 -26.91 11.75 -3.63
C CYS A 99 -25.88 12.79 -4.09
N TRP A 100 -26.36 13.86 -4.74
CA TRP A 100 -25.49 14.97 -5.18
C TRP A 100 -24.75 15.64 -4.01
N TYR A 101 -25.44 15.89 -2.90
CA TYR A 101 -24.82 16.50 -1.72
C TYR A 101 -23.75 15.60 -1.09
N LEU A 102 -24.01 14.30 -0.98
CA LEU A 102 -23.06 13.33 -0.44
C LEU A 102 -21.84 13.16 -1.35
N LEU A 103 -22.03 13.18 -2.68
CA LEU A 103 -20.93 13.19 -3.64
C LEU A 103 -19.99 14.39 -3.43
N LEU A 104 -20.56 15.60 -3.25
CA LEU A 104 -19.75 16.79 -2.98
C LEU A 104 -19.03 16.71 -1.62
N ASN A 105 -19.66 16.10 -0.61
CA ASN A 105 -19.01 15.89 0.69
C ASN A 105 -17.85 14.89 0.61
N GLN A 106 -17.98 13.86 -0.22
CA GLN A 106 -16.90 12.89 -0.43
C GLN A 106 -15.67 13.55 -1.08
N VAL A 107 -15.86 14.41 -2.08
CA VAL A 107 -14.77 15.20 -2.67
C VAL A 107 -14.06 16.06 -1.62
N ARG A 108 -14.79 16.65 -0.66
CA ARG A 108 -14.18 17.42 0.43
C ARG A 108 -13.47 16.56 1.46
N ARG A 109 -13.96 15.34 1.70
CA ARG A 109 -13.29 14.37 2.56
C ARG A 109 -11.95 13.99 1.94
N GLU A 110 -11.94 13.55 0.68
CA GLU A 110 -10.73 13.22 -0.06
C GLU A 110 -9.74 14.40 -0.10
N SER A 111 -10.21 15.61 -0.37
CA SER A 111 -9.39 16.84 -0.31
C SER A 111 -8.61 16.95 1.01
N LYS A 112 -9.28 16.76 2.15
CA LYS A 112 -8.64 16.83 3.48
C LYS A 112 -7.72 15.66 3.77
N ASP A 113 -8.08 14.47 3.32
CA ASP A 113 -7.27 13.26 3.52
C ASP A 113 -5.94 13.37 2.76
N HIS A 114 -5.97 13.85 1.50
CA HIS A 114 -4.76 14.10 0.72
C HIS A 114 -3.89 15.25 1.31
N ALA A 115 -4.50 16.29 1.88
CA ALA A 115 -3.76 17.30 2.62
C ALA A 115 -3.06 16.72 3.86
N THR A 116 -3.75 15.83 4.59
CA THR A 116 -3.20 15.12 5.76
C THR A 116 -2.08 14.17 5.35
N LEU A 117 -2.22 13.46 4.22
CA LEU A 117 -1.19 12.58 3.69
C LEU A 117 0.08 13.35 3.32
N SER A 118 -0.07 14.52 2.67
CA SER A 118 1.04 15.44 2.42
C SER A 118 1.73 15.89 3.71
N ASP A 119 0.96 16.23 4.75
CA ASP A 119 1.51 16.64 6.05
C ASP A 119 2.32 15.50 6.71
N ILE A 120 1.80 14.27 6.69
CA ILE A 120 2.50 13.08 7.19
C ILE A 120 3.82 12.86 6.47
N TYR A 121 3.86 13.05 5.14
CA TYR A 121 5.09 12.91 4.38
C TYR A 121 6.14 13.94 4.79
N LEU A 122 5.76 15.22 4.87
CA LEU A 122 6.69 16.31 5.20
C LEU A 122 7.16 16.23 6.65
N ASN A 123 6.23 16.09 7.58
CA ASN A 123 6.48 16.30 9.00
C ASN A 123 6.81 15.02 9.77
N ASN A 124 6.64 13.84 9.17
CA ASN A 124 6.90 12.56 9.82
C ASN A 124 7.86 11.68 9.01
N VAL A 125 7.50 11.32 7.77
CA VAL A 125 8.29 10.37 6.96
C VAL A 125 9.66 10.96 6.59
N ILE A 126 9.70 12.17 6.01
CA ILE A 126 10.96 12.84 5.63
C ILE A 126 11.82 13.09 6.87
N MET A 127 11.22 13.57 7.97
CA MET A 127 11.94 13.83 9.22
C MET A 127 12.62 12.56 9.77
N ARG A 128 11.99 11.39 9.62
CA ARG A 128 12.61 10.10 10.00
C ARG A 128 13.80 9.77 9.12
N PHE A 129 13.71 9.93 7.79
CA PHE A 129 14.85 9.66 6.91
C PHE A 129 16.02 10.60 7.18
N MET A 130 15.74 11.87 7.42
CA MET A 130 16.75 12.86 7.81
C MET A 130 17.47 12.41 9.09
N GLN A 131 16.72 12.02 10.12
CA GLN A 131 17.30 11.50 11.37
C GLN A 131 18.13 10.23 11.14
N ILE A 132 17.64 9.27 10.33
CA ILE A 132 18.39 8.05 10.01
C ILE A 132 19.71 8.40 9.32
N SER A 133 19.72 9.38 8.42
CA SER A 133 20.90 9.83 7.69
C SER A 133 21.98 10.41 8.63
N GLU A 134 21.55 11.28 9.55
CA GLU A 134 22.41 11.83 10.60
C GLU A 134 22.97 10.74 11.51
N ASP A 135 22.12 9.81 11.94
CA ASP A 135 22.49 8.67 12.78
C ASP A 135 23.49 7.74 12.06
N SER A 136 23.26 7.42 10.78
CA SER A 136 24.16 6.59 9.98
C SER A 136 25.56 7.19 9.86
N THR A 137 25.64 8.51 9.60
CA THR A 137 26.93 9.21 9.51
C THR A 137 27.64 9.25 10.87
N ARG A 138 26.91 9.53 11.96
CA ARG A 138 27.45 9.56 13.32
C ARG A 138 27.96 8.18 13.76
N LEU A 139 27.18 7.12 13.51
CA LEU A 139 27.53 5.75 13.86
C LEU A 139 28.72 5.25 13.05
N PHE A 140 28.74 5.49 11.73
CA PHE A 140 29.90 5.14 10.90
C PHE A 140 31.19 5.78 11.39
N LYS A 141 31.16 7.07 11.77
CA LYS A 141 32.34 7.74 12.33
C LYS A 141 32.89 7.01 13.58
N LYS A 142 31.99 6.54 14.45
CA LYS A 142 32.38 5.77 15.65
C LYS A 142 32.90 4.38 15.31
N SER A 143 32.25 3.67 14.39
CA SER A 143 32.72 2.37 13.91
C SER A 143 34.08 2.47 13.20
N LYS A 144 34.32 3.55 12.44
CA LYS A 144 35.60 3.84 11.78
C LYS A 144 36.72 4.10 12.80
N GLU A 145 36.45 4.83 13.89
CA GLU A 145 37.38 5.03 15.00
C GLU A 145 37.78 3.67 15.65
N ILE A 146 36.81 2.79 15.89
CA ILE A 146 37.05 1.44 16.46
C ILE A 146 37.82 0.55 15.48
N GLY A 147 37.41 0.52 14.21
CA GLY A 147 38.09 -0.26 13.17
C GLY A 147 39.54 0.18 12.99
N PHE A 148 39.82 1.48 13.02
CA PHE A 148 41.18 1.99 12.99
C PHE A 148 42.02 1.49 14.18
N GLN A 149 41.47 1.51 15.39
CA GLN A 149 42.14 0.97 16.57
C GLN A 149 42.48 -0.52 16.43
N LEU A 150 41.55 -1.34 15.93
CA LEU A 150 41.81 -2.77 15.67
C LEU A 150 42.90 -2.97 14.61
N HIS A 151 42.92 -2.14 13.57
CA HIS A 151 43.97 -2.19 12.56
C HIS A 151 45.35 -1.86 13.15
N GLU A 152 45.44 -0.83 13.99
CA GLU A 152 46.69 -0.49 14.67
C GLU A 152 47.19 -1.61 15.58
N ASP A 153 46.29 -2.22 16.35
CA ASP A 153 46.65 -3.30 17.27
C ASP A 153 47.08 -4.56 16.52
N LEU A 154 46.41 -4.91 15.41
CA LEU A 154 46.84 -6.01 14.54
C LEU A 154 48.23 -5.75 13.94
N MET A 155 48.50 -4.51 13.49
CA MET A 155 49.81 -4.14 12.96
C MET A 155 50.92 -4.19 14.03
N LYS A 156 50.61 -3.86 15.30
CA LYS A 156 51.56 -4.03 16.41
C LYS A 156 51.94 -5.49 16.60
N VAL A 157 50.96 -6.39 16.60
CA VAL A 157 51.18 -7.85 16.73
C VAL A 157 52.06 -8.38 15.59
N LEU A 158 51.82 -7.95 14.34
CA LEU A 158 52.66 -8.32 13.20
C LEU A 158 54.10 -7.78 13.34
N ASN A 159 54.27 -6.53 13.77
CA ASN A 159 55.61 -5.96 13.99
C ASN A 159 56.38 -6.66 15.14
N GLU A 160 55.67 -7.14 16.17
CA GLU A 160 56.25 -7.93 17.25
C GLU A 160 56.79 -9.26 16.72
N LEU A 161 55.99 -9.98 15.91
CA LEU A 161 56.39 -11.23 15.28
C LEU A 161 57.66 -11.07 14.41
N TYR A 162 57.74 -9.98 13.64
CA TYR A 162 58.94 -9.63 12.88
C TYR A 162 60.20 -9.55 13.76
N THR A 163 60.07 -8.86 14.90
CA THR A 163 61.18 -8.59 15.81
C THR A 163 61.67 -9.88 16.48
N VAL A 164 60.75 -10.72 16.93
CA VAL A 164 61.07 -12.01 17.56
C VAL A 164 61.68 -12.98 16.53
N MET A 165 61.15 -13.02 15.31
CA MET A 165 61.69 -13.84 14.21
C MET A 165 63.14 -13.45 13.88
N LYS A 166 63.43 -12.15 13.73
CA LYS A 166 64.79 -11.66 13.46
C LYS A 166 65.76 -12.02 14.57
N THR A 167 65.31 -11.94 15.83
CA THR A 167 66.10 -12.32 17.00
C THR A 167 66.42 -13.82 17.02
N TYR A 168 65.45 -14.66 16.67
CA TYR A 168 65.65 -16.09 16.49
C TYR A 168 66.69 -16.39 15.38
N HIS A 169 66.54 -15.79 14.20
CA HIS A 169 67.48 -15.99 13.08
C HIS A 169 68.92 -15.63 13.47
N MET A 170 69.12 -14.48 14.14
CA MET A 170 70.43 -14.05 14.63
C MET A 170 71.06 -15.08 15.57
N TYR A 171 70.36 -15.50 16.62
CA TYR A 171 70.90 -16.47 17.58
C TYR A 171 71.06 -17.87 16.98
N HIS A 172 70.23 -18.24 16.00
CA HIS A 172 70.37 -19.50 15.28
C HIS A 172 71.64 -19.52 14.41
N ALA A 173 71.91 -18.43 13.68
CA ALA A 173 73.14 -18.28 12.90
C ALA A 173 74.40 -18.31 13.80
N GLU A 174 74.37 -17.63 14.96
CA GLU A 174 75.45 -17.68 15.95
C GLU A 174 75.67 -19.09 16.53
N SER A 175 74.59 -19.87 16.71
CA SER A 175 74.66 -21.26 17.16
C SER A 175 75.28 -22.17 16.09
N ILE A 176 74.85 -22.06 14.82
CA ILE A 176 75.43 -22.81 13.70
C ILE A 176 76.92 -22.48 13.51
N SER A 177 77.29 -21.21 13.63
CA SER A 177 78.70 -20.77 13.52
C SER A 177 79.55 -21.36 14.66
N ALA A 178 79.05 -21.34 15.89
CA ALA A 178 79.73 -21.93 17.04
C ALA A 178 79.85 -23.46 16.91
N GLU A 179 78.80 -24.14 16.41
CA GLU A 179 78.81 -25.58 16.14
C GLU A 179 79.84 -25.95 15.07
N SER A 180 79.94 -25.16 14.01
CA SER A 180 80.93 -25.38 12.94
C SER A 180 82.37 -25.25 13.47
N LYS A 181 82.64 -24.22 14.29
CA LYS A 181 83.94 -24.04 14.95
C LYS A 181 84.25 -25.16 15.95
N LEU A 182 83.26 -25.67 16.66
CA LEU A 182 83.42 -26.81 17.56
C LEU A 182 83.80 -28.07 16.76
N LYS A 183 83.05 -28.39 15.70
CA LYS A 183 83.33 -29.52 14.78
C LYS A 183 84.72 -29.44 14.15
N GLU A 184 85.19 -28.25 13.81
CA GLU A 184 86.56 -28.04 13.34
C GLU A 184 87.62 -28.35 14.42
N ALA A 185 87.37 -27.98 15.67
CA ALA A 185 88.27 -28.30 16.78
C ALA A 185 88.27 -29.80 17.09
N GLU A 186 87.10 -30.46 17.04
CA GLU A 186 86.97 -31.91 17.17
C GLU A 186 87.77 -32.64 16.08
N LYS A 187 87.66 -32.20 14.81
CA LYS A 187 88.47 -32.74 13.72
C LYS A 187 89.98 -32.48 13.89
N GLN A 188 90.38 -31.37 14.49
CA GLN A 188 91.80 -31.07 14.77
C GLN A 188 92.36 -31.96 15.88
N GLU A 189 91.54 -32.26 16.89
CA GLU A 189 91.85 -33.20 17.97
C GLU A 189 91.96 -34.63 17.41
N GLU A 190 90.97 -35.10 16.64
CA GLU A 190 91.00 -36.41 15.97
C GLU A 190 92.21 -36.57 15.04
N LYS A 191 92.64 -35.53 14.33
CA LYS A 191 93.85 -35.57 13.48
C LYS A 191 95.16 -35.65 14.27
N GLN A 192 95.18 -35.23 15.53
CA GLN A 192 96.38 -35.29 16.38
C GLN A 192 96.41 -36.52 17.29
N ILE A 193 95.24 -37.08 17.60
CA ILE A 193 95.09 -38.34 18.36
C ILE A 193 95.08 -39.55 17.42
N GLY A 194 94.52 -39.43 16.21
CA GLY A 194 94.37 -40.50 15.20
C GLY A 194 95.56 -40.71 14.25
N LYS A 195 96.71 -40.06 14.50
CA LYS A 195 97.98 -40.44 13.86
C LYS A 195 98.66 -41.54 14.70
N ASP A 196 98.31 -42.79 14.44
CA ASP A 196 99.25 -43.91 14.59
C ASP A 196 99.89 -44.18 13.20
N PRO A 197 101.11 -44.76 13.05
CA PRO A 197 101.74 -45.71 13.97
C PRO A 197 103.31 -45.66 14.03
N VAL A 198 103.92 -46.60 14.77
CA VAL A 198 105.24 -47.24 14.48
C VAL A 198 106.54 -46.41 14.66
N PHE A 199 107.34 -46.88 15.63
CA PHE A 199 108.81 -46.81 15.83
C PHE A 199 109.57 -45.45 15.80
N ASN A 200 110.24 -45.22 16.94
CA ASN A 200 111.30 -44.23 17.24
C ASN A 200 110.94 -42.74 17.23
N ILE A 201 110.44 -42.25 18.39
CA ILE A 201 110.34 -40.82 18.72
C ILE A 201 111.16 -40.53 19.98
N ARG A 202 112.04 -39.52 19.94
CA ARG A 202 112.88 -39.04 21.06
C ARG A 202 112.01 -38.51 22.22
N LEU A 203 112.48 -38.65 23.46
CA LEU A 203 111.78 -38.26 24.70
C LEU A 203 111.32 -36.77 24.73
N GLU A 204 112.03 -35.86 24.06
CA GLU A 204 111.65 -34.43 23.99
C GLU A 204 110.40 -34.16 23.14
N GLU A 205 110.20 -34.87 22.02
CA GLU A 205 109.00 -34.71 21.16
C GLU A 205 107.71 -35.22 21.84
N LYS A 206 107.85 -36.14 22.80
CA LYS A 206 106.73 -36.70 23.59
C LYS A 206 106.10 -35.66 24.54
N HIS A 207 106.91 -34.74 25.09
CA HIS A 207 106.45 -33.64 25.94
C HIS A 207 105.79 -32.52 25.12
N GLN A 208 106.33 -32.21 23.94
CA GLN A 208 105.74 -31.22 23.02
C GLN A 208 104.38 -31.68 22.47
N ARG A 209 104.24 -32.95 22.07
CA ARG A 209 102.94 -33.53 21.69
C ARG A 209 101.91 -33.46 22.83
N ARG A 210 102.27 -33.87 24.06
CA ARG A 210 101.37 -33.80 25.24
C ARG A 210 100.92 -32.37 25.58
N SER A 211 101.78 -31.37 25.40
CA SER A 211 101.42 -29.96 25.63
C SER A 211 100.45 -29.40 24.57
N SER A 212 100.61 -29.83 23.31
CA SER A 212 99.73 -29.41 22.21
C SER A 212 98.33 -30.02 22.31
N VAL A 213 98.23 -31.29 22.71
CA VAL A 213 96.95 -32.00 22.93
C VAL A 213 96.16 -31.32 24.06
N LYS A 214 96.79 -31.03 25.20
CA LYS A 214 96.14 -30.29 26.31
C LYS A 214 95.65 -28.89 25.90
N LYS A 215 96.38 -28.20 25.01
CA LYS A 215 95.98 -26.89 24.49
C LYS A 215 94.76 -26.99 23.57
N ILE A 216 94.65 -28.08 22.81
CA ILE A 216 93.51 -28.35 21.92
C ILE A 216 92.29 -28.82 22.69
N GLU A 217 92.45 -29.69 23.70
CA GLU A 217 91.38 -30.05 24.64
C GLU A 217 90.79 -28.79 25.29
N LYS A 218 91.63 -27.91 25.84
CA LYS A 218 91.16 -26.64 26.45
C LYS A 218 90.48 -25.71 25.43
N MET A 219 90.94 -25.71 24.17
CA MET A 219 90.30 -24.95 23.09
C MET A 219 88.93 -25.54 22.74
N LYS A 220 88.82 -26.86 22.64
CA LYS A 220 87.59 -27.60 22.40
C LYS A 220 86.59 -27.36 23.53
N GLU A 221 87.01 -27.48 24.78
CA GLU A 221 86.16 -27.23 25.95
C GLU A 221 85.60 -25.79 25.94
N LYS A 222 86.43 -24.79 25.60
CA LYS A 222 85.98 -23.41 25.42
C LYS A 222 84.97 -23.25 24.26
N ARG A 223 85.19 -23.93 23.14
CA ARG A 223 84.26 -23.93 21.99
C ARG A 223 82.97 -24.68 22.31
N GLN A 224 83.04 -25.76 23.10
CA GLN A 224 81.89 -26.53 23.59
C GLN A 224 81.01 -25.67 24.49
N ALA A 225 81.60 -24.99 25.48
CA ALA A 225 80.86 -24.08 26.35
C ALA A 225 80.17 -22.96 25.56
N LYS A 226 80.87 -22.38 24.56
CA LYS A 226 80.29 -21.33 23.71
C LYS A 226 79.17 -21.84 22.81
N TYR A 227 79.31 -23.03 22.24
CA TYR A 227 78.26 -23.69 21.49
C TYR A 227 77.03 -23.96 22.38
N SER A 228 77.21 -24.53 23.57
CA SER A 228 76.13 -24.78 24.52
C SER A 228 75.38 -23.50 24.92
N GLU A 229 76.11 -22.40 25.16
CA GLU A 229 75.50 -21.08 25.45
C GLU A 229 74.67 -20.56 24.26
N ASN A 230 75.25 -20.54 23.05
CA ASN A 230 74.57 -20.05 21.85
C ASN A 230 73.39 -20.96 21.47
N LYS A 231 73.52 -22.27 21.67
CA LYS A 231 72.45 -23.24 21.43
C LYS A 231 71.27 -22.99 22.36
N LEU A 232 71.53 -22.73 23.64
CA LEU A 232 70.48 -22.40 24.61
C LEU A 232 69.78 -21.06 24.25
N LYS A 233 70.53 -20.03 23.84
CA LYS A 233 69.94 -18.76 23.35
C LYS A 233 69.06 -18.97 22.13
N SER A 234 69.53 -19.75 21.15
CA SER A 234 68.76 -20.11 19.96
C SER A 234 67.48 -20.87 20.31
N ILE A 235 67.53 -21.81 21.26
CA ILE A 235 66.33 -22.55 21.73
C ILE A 235 65.34 -21.59 22.39
N LYS A 236 65.79 -20.71 23.28
CA LYS A 236 64.91 -19.73 23.95
C LYS A 236 64.24 -18.80 22.94
N ALA A 237 64.99 -18.23 22.01
CA ALA A 237 64.44 -17.34 20.99
C ALA A 237 63.52 -18.07 20.00
N ARG A 238 63.79 -19.34 19.69
CA ARG A 238 62.87 -20.17 18.89
C ARG A 238 61.55 -20.41 19.60
N ASN A 239 61.60 -20.72 20.90
CA ASN A 239 60.39 -20.93 21.69
C ASN A 239 59.55 -19.64 21.74
N GLU A 240 60.20 -18.48 21.98
CA GLU A 240 59.52 -17.18 21.94
C GLU A 240 58.88 -16.94 20.57
N TYR A 241 59.63 -17.18 19.48
CA TYR A 241 59.10 -17.05 18.12
C TYR A 241 57.85 -17.91 17.90
N LEU A 242 57.86 -19.17 18.33
CA LEU A 242 56.70 -20.06 18.18
C LEU A 242 55.49 -19.59 19.00
N LEU A 243 55.71 -19.07 20.21
CA LEU A 243 54.63 -18.51 21.04
C LEU A 243 54.03 -17.24 20.42
N THR A 244 54.87 -16.30 19.98
CA THR A 244 54.43 -15.07 19.29
C THR A 244 53.74 -15.38 17.97
N LEU A 245 54.21 -16.40 17.23
CA LEU A 245 53.60 -16.85 15.98
C LEU A 245 52.17 -17.35 16.21
N GLU A 246 51.96 -18.18 17.23
CA GLU A 246 50.64 -18.68 17.59
C GLU A 246 49.70 -17.53 18.02
N ALA A 247 50.19 -16.59 18.83
CA ALA A 247 49.42 -15.41 19.24
C ALA A 247 49.06 -14.51 18.04
N SER A 248 50.00 -14.33 17.10
CA SER A 248 49.79 -13.52 15.90
C SER A 248 48.74 -14.14 14.98
N ASN A 249 48.83 -15.45 14.74
CA ASN A 249 47.86 -16.17 13.92
C ASN A 249 46.45 -16.10 14.52
N ASN A 250 46.32 -16.27 15.84
CA ASN A 250 45.03 -16.13 16.52
C ASN A 250 44.48 -14.70 16.46
N SER A 251 45.33 -13.69 16.55
CA SER A 251 44.92 -12.28 16.42
C SER A 251 44.42 -11.96 15.01
N VAL A 252 45.13 -12.42 13.97
CA VAL A 252 44.70 -12.30 12.58
C VAL A 252 43.37 -13.05 12.37
N PHE A 253 43.27 -14.28 12.85
CA PHE A 253 42.06 -15.08 12.72
C PHE A 253 40.86 -14.38 13.38
N LYS A 254 41.00 -13.95 14.64
CA LYS A 254 39.93 -13.27 15.38
C LYS A 254 39.47 -12.01 14.67
N TYR A 255 40.40 -11.19 14.17
CA TYR A 255 40.06 -9.97 13.43
C TYR A 255 39.22 -10.27 12.18
N TYR A 256 39.69 -11.18 11.31
CA TYR A 256 39.04 -11.46 10.03
C TYR A 256 37.73 -12.28 10.16
N VAL A 257 37.61 -13.12 11.19
CA VAL A 257 36.47 -14.03 11.35
C VAL A 257 35.39 -13.46 12.26
N HIS A 258 35.76 -12.66 13.27
CA HIS A 258 34.83 -12.16 14.28
C HIS A 258 34.75 -10.63 14.26
N ASP A 259 35.86 -9.95 14.54
CA ASP A 259 35.81 -8.52 14.84
C ASP A 259 35.34 -7.68 13.64
N LEU A 260 35.71 -8.08 12.41
CA LEU A 260 35.25 -7.41 11.19
C LEU A 260 33.72 -7.51 11.02
N SER A 261 33.12 -8.65 11.35
CA SER A 261 31.66 -8.83 11.31
C SER A 261 30.99 -7.92 12.33
N ASP A 262 31.50 -7.88 13.56
CA ASP A 262 30.94 -7.06 14.63
C ASP A 262 31.04 -5.55 14.31
N ILE A 263 32.11 -5.12 13.63
CA ILE A 263 32.25 -3.73 13.15
C ILE A 263 31.19 -3.39 12.11
N ILE A 264 30.89 -4.31 11.17
CA ILE A 264 29.85 -4.11 10.17
C ILE A 264 28.50 -3.92 10.86
N ASP A 265 28.18 -4.75 11.85
CA ASP A 265 26.94 -4.63 12.62
C ASP A 265 26.87 -3.30 13.39
N CYS A 266 28.00 -2.80 13.89
CA CYS A 266 28.08 -1.48 14.52
C CYS A 266 27.80 -0.33 13.55
N CYS A 267 28.25 -0.42 12.29
CA CYS A 267 27.90 0.55 11.24
C CYS A 267 26.39 0.56 10.94
N ASP A 268 25.73 -0.58 11.12
CA ASP A 268 24.34 -0.81 10.71
C ASP A 268 23.33 -0.66 11.86
N LEU A 269 23.83 -0.26 13.04
CA LEU A 269 23.08 -0.28 14.29
C LEU A 269 21.78 0.53 14.17
N GLY A 270 20.65 -0.19 14.13
CA GLY A 270 19.32 0.40 14.06
C GLY A 270 18.89 0.94 12.69
N TYR A 271 19.72 0.84 11.64
CA TYR A 271 19.41 1.35 10.29
C TYR A 271 18.14 0.69 9.73
N HIS A 272 18.14 -0.64 9.61
CA HIS A 272 17.03 -1.40 9.04
C HIS A 272 15.73 -1.26 9.85
N ALA A 273 15.84 -1.28 11.18
CA ALA A 273 14.70 -1.13 12.06
C ALA A 273 14.05 0.27 11.92
N SER A 274 14.87 1.31 11.81
CA SER A 274 14.39 2.69 11.66
C SER A 274 13.79 2.93 10.27
N LEU A 275 14.43 2.42 9.22
CA LEU A 275 13.91 2.45 7.85
C LEU A 275 12.56 1.72 7.74
N ASN A 276 12.46 0.52 8.32
CA ASN A 276 11.20 -0.24 8.38
C ASN A 276 10.08 0.58 9.05
N ARG A 277 10.36 1.25 10.17
CA ARG A 277 9.36 2.10 10.85
C ARG A 277 8.94 3.30 10.01
N ALA A 278 9.86 3.95 9.31
CA ALA A 278 9.54 5.06 8.41
C ALA A 278 8.63 4.59 7.26
N LEU A 279 8.96 3.48 6.61
CA LEU A 279 8.15 2.92 5.53
C LEU A 279 6.80 2.38 6.02
N ARG A 280 6.73 1.82 7.23
CA ARG A 280 5.45 1.43 7.86
C ARG A 280 4.56 2.64 8.17
N THR A 281 5.15 3.79 8.46
CA THR A 281 4.38 5.03 8.63
C THR A 281 3.72 5.44 7.32
N PHE A 282 4.47 5.37 6.20
CA PHE A 282 3.91 5.55 4.86
C PHE A 282 2.76 4.58 4.57
N LEU A 283 2.98 3.27 4.76
CA LEU A 283 1.95 2.25 4.53
C LEU A 283 0.71 2.49 5.38
N SER A 284 0.89 2.81 6.66
CA SER A 284 -0.22 3.13 7.55
C SER A 284 -1.03 4.32 7.05
N ALA A 285 -0.38 5.36 6.54
CA ALA A 285 -1.07 6.54 6.03
C ALA A 285 -1.90 6.21 4.77
N GLU A 286 -1.33 5.46 3.83
CA GLU A 286 -2.03 5.01 2.61
C GLU A 286 -3.24 4.11 2.94
N TYR A 287 -3.09 3.15 3.86
CA TYR A 287 -4.22 2.29 4.26
C TYR A 287 -5.36 3.09 4.90
N ASN A 288 -5.06 4.09 5.73
CA ASN A 288 -6.09 4.92 6.36
C ASN A 288 -6.78 5.82 5.34
N LEU A 289 -6.05 6.34 4.34
CA LEU A 289 -6.65 7.09 3.24
C LEU A 289 -7.64 6.21 2.45
N GLU A 290 -7.24 4.98 2.12
CA GLU A 290 -8.12 4.05 1.40
C GLU A 290 -9.34 3.65 2.23
N THR A 291 -9.19 3.43 3.55
CA THR A 291 -10.34 3.16 4.43
C THR A 291 -11.31 4.35 4.48
N SER A 292 -10.81 5.58 4.66
CA SER A 292 -11.64 6.79 4.65
C SER A 292 -12.40 6.97 3.32
N ARG A 293 -11.73 6.65 2.21
CA ARG A 293 -12.32 6.67 0.88
C ARG A 293 -13.43 5.63 0.74
N HIS A 294 -13.18 4.38 1.14
CA HIS A 294 -14.17 3.31 1.11
C HIS A 294 -15.41 3.65 1.92
N GLU A 295 -15.26 4.10 3.17
CA GLU A 295 -16.37 4.55 4.02
C GLU A 295 -17.18 5.68 3.37
N GLY A 296 -16.53 6.54 2.60
CA GLY A 296 -17.18 7.61 1.85
C GLY A 296 -18.01 7.12 0.67
N LEU A 297 -17.48 6.13 -0.05
CA LEU A 297 -18.17 5.48 -1.15
C LEU A 297 -19.38 4.69 -0.67
N ASP A 298 -19.27 3.96 0.45
CA ASP A 298 -20.38 3.21 1.04
C ASP A 298 -21.57 4.12 1.43
N ILE A 299 -21.28 5.32 1.93
CA ILE A 299 -22.33 6.32 2.22
C ILE A 299 -23.05 6.76 0.94
N ILE A 300 -22.31 6.91 -0.17
CA ILE A 300 -22.91 7.28 -1.46
C ILE A 300 -23.72 6.11 -2.03
N GLU A 301 -23.17 4.89 -1.98
CA GLU A 301 -23.86 3.66 -2.41
C GLU A 301 -25.20 3.52 -1.67
N ASN A 302 -25.20 3.65 -0.35
CA ASN A 302 -26.42 3.62 0.44
C ASN A 302 -27.43 4.72 0.03
N ALA A 303 -26.96 5.91 -0.36
CA ALA A 303 -27.84 6.96 -0.85
C ALA A 303 -28.42 6.65 -2.23
N VAL A 304 -27.65 5.98 -3.10
CA VAL A 304 -28.11 5.51 -4.41
C VAL A 304 -29.17 4.42 -4.26
N ASP A 305 -28.96 3.46 -3.35
CA ASP A 305 -29.95 2.42 -3.04
C ASP A 305 -31.27 2.99 -2.48
N ASN A 306 -31.19 4.15 -1.83
CA ASN A 306 -32.33 4.87 -1.26
C ASN A 306 -32.97 5.89 -2.22
N LEU A 307 -32.69 5.83 -3.52
CA LEU A 307 -33.43 6.60 -4.53
C LEU A 307 -34.90 6.17 -4.57
N ASP A 308 -35.81 7.04 -4.13
CA ASP A 308 -37.23 6.72 -3.94
C ASP A 308 -38.15 7.72 -4.66
N PRO A 309 -38.58 7.43 -5.90
CA PRO A 309 -39.47 8.31 -6.65
C PRO A 309 -40.86 8.46 -6.03
N ARG A 310 -41.32 7.50 -5.19
CA ARG A 310 -42.65 7.58 -4.57
C ARG A 310 -42.64 8.57 -3.41
N ASN A 311 -41.65 8.45 -2.53
CA ASN A 311 -41.45 9.38 -1.42
C ASN A 311 -41.11 10.79 -1.95
N ASP A 312 -40.27 10.90 -2.97
CA ASP A 312 -39.95 12.19 -3.59
C ASP A 312 -41.19 12.89 -4.17
N LYS A 313 -42.09 12.13 -4.83
CA LYS A 313 -43.38 12.66 -5.31
C LYS A 313 -44.25 13.16 -4.15
N GLN A 314 -44.35 12.39 -3.07
CA GLN A 314 -45.14 12.80 -1.90
C GLN A 314 -44.58 14.10 -1.30
N ARG A 315 -43.27 14.16 -1.07
CA ARG A 315 -42.57 15.36 -0.57
C ARG A 315 -42.79 16.56 -1.48
N PHE A 316 -42.73 16.37 -2.80
CA PHE A 316 -42.99 17.45 -3.75
C PHE A 316 -44.41 17.99 -3.62
N MET A 317 -45.42 17.12 -3.52
CA MET A 317 -46.81 17.54 -3.33
C MET A 317 -47.02 18.25 -1.98
N GLU A 318 -46.38 17.77 -0.90
CA GLU A 318 -46.42 18.39 0.43
C GLU A 318 -45.72 19.76 0.46
N MET A 319 -44.57 19.89 -0.20
CA MET A 319 -43.82 21.14 -0.31
C MET A 319 -44.62 22.24 -1.01
N TYR A 320 -45.44 21.86 -1.99
CA TYR A 320 -46.33 22.75 -2.71
C TYR A 320 -47.81 22.48 -2.39
N ASN A 321 -48.12 22.19 -1.12
CA ASN A 321 -49.46 21.78 -0.68
C ASN A 321 -50.57 22.72 -1.18
N THR A 322 -50.36 24.04 -1.16
CA THR A 322 -51.35 25.01 -1.63
C THR A 322 -51.71 24.87 -3.11
N ALA A 323 -50.80 24.33 -3.93
CA ALA A 323 -51.04 24.09 -5.36
C ALA A 323 -51.70 22.72 -5.61
N PHE A 324 -51.44 21.73 -4.76
CA PHE A 324 -51.85 20.33 -4.96
C PHE A 324 -53.00 19.86 -4.05
N CYS A 325 -53.44 20.67 -3.08
CA CYS A 325 -54.56 20.33 -2.22
C CYS A 325 -55.88 20.33 -3.01
N PRO A 326 -56.75 19.30 -2.84
CA PRO A 326 -58.04 19.27 -3.51
C PRO A 326 -58.92 20.48 -3.10
N PRO A 327 -59.62 21.13 -4.06
CA PRO A 327 -60.56 22.20 -3.73
C PRO A 327 -61.80 21.65 -2.99
N ILE A 328 -62.55 22.55 -2.34
CA ILE A 328 -63.82 22.22 -1.70
C ILE A 328 -64.81 21.70 -2.77
N LYS A 329 -65.59 20.68 -2.41
CA LYS A 329 -66.62 20.13 -3.31
C LYS A 329 -67.67 21.20 -3.62
N PHE A 330 -68.09 21.25 -4.88
CA PHE A 330 -69.22 22.08 -5.28
C PHE A 330 -70.52 21.56 -4.67
N GLU A 331 -71.35 22.49 -4.20
CA GLU A 331 -72.66 22.20 -3.63
C GLU A 331 -73.78 22.72 -4.56
N PHE A 332 -74.94 22.06 -4.52
CA PHE A 332 -76.13 22.53 -5.22
C PHE A 332 -76.55 23.90 -4.68
N GLN A 333 -76.70 24.89 -5.57
CA GLN A 333 -77.15 26.24 -5.22
C GLN A 333 -78.63 26.37 -5.59
N SER A 334 -79.51 26.43 -4.60
CA SER A 334 -80.94 26.58 -4.85
C SER A 334 -81.23 27.95 -5.50
N HIS A 335 -82.06 27.94 -6.54
CA HIS A 335 -82.47 29.16 -7.22
C HIS A 335 -83.81 29.64 -6.64
N MET A 336 -83.88 30.90 -6.20
CA MET A 336 -85.14 31.53 -5.73
C MET A 336 -85.87 30.74 -4.62
N GLY A 337 -85.12 30.08 -3.74
CA GLY A 337 -85.71 29.33 -2.62
C GLY A 337 -86.26 27.95 -2.98
N ASP A 338 -85.85 27.37 -4.12
CA ASP A 338 -86.18 25.99 -4.47
C ASP A 338 -85.80 25.01 -3.33
N GLU A 339 -86.82 24.34 -2.78
CA GLU A 339 -86.68 23.39 -1.68
C GLU A 339 -86.24 21.99 -2.16
N VAL A 340 -86.26 21.73 -3.47
CA VAL A 340 -85.92 20.43 -4.05
C VAL A 340 -84.42 20.35 -4.35
N CYS A 341 -83.71 19.53 -3.58
CA CYS A 341 -82.25 19.32 -3.71
C CYS A 341 -81.84 17.92 -4.20
N GLN A 342 -82.81 17.13 -4.67
CA GLN A 342 -82.62 15.74 -5.12
C GLN A 342 -83.28 15.52 -6.49
N VAL A 343 -82.86 14.47 -7.20
CA VAL A 343 -83.45 14.11 -8.49
C VAL A 343 -84.89 13.61 -8.28
N SER A 344 -85.87 14.24 -8.90
CA SER A 344 -87.28 13.82 -8.83
C SER A 344 -87.61 12.79 -9.91
N ALA A 345 -87.99 11.58 -9.51
CA ALA A 345 -88.34 10.47 -10.42
C ALA A 345 -89.85 10.13 -10.44
N GLN A 346 -90.70 11.15 -10.37
CA GLN A 346 -92.16 10.99 -10.46
C GLN A 346 -92.64 10.94 -11.92
N GLN A 347 -93.87 10.47 -12.17
CA GLN A 347 -94.49 10.54 -13.51
C GLN A 347 -94.76 12.00 -13.89
N PRO A 348 -94.51 12.44 -15.14
CA PRO A 348 -94.14 11.65 -16.32
C PRO A 348 -92.61 11.49 -16.55
N VAL A 349 -91.77 12.21 -15.82
CA VAL A 349 -90.30 12.26 -16.05
C VAL A 349 -89.58 10.94 -15.73
N GLN A 350 -90.21 10.06 -14.95
CA GLN A 350 -89.66 8.75 -14.57
C GLN A 350 -89.26 7.89 -15.79
N ALA A 351 -90.08 7.87 -16.85
CA ALA A 351 -89.82 7.05 -18.03
C ALA A 351 -88.58 7.53 -18.80
N GLU A 352 -88.42 8.85 -18.94
CA GLU A 352 -87.24 9.46 -19.56
C GLU A 352 -85.96 9.19 -18.75
N LEU A 353 -86.04 9.30 -17.43
CA LEU A 353 -84.91 8.99 -16.53
C LEU A 353 -84.52 7.52 -16.60
N MET A 354 -85.48 6.60 -16.72
CA MET A 354 -85.23 5.17 -16.87
C MET A 354 -84.58 4.82 -18.21
N LEU A 355 -85.03 5.45 -19.31
CA LEU A 355 -84.40 5.32 -20.62
C LEU A 355 -82.96 5.85 -20.58
N ARG A 356 -82.75 7.03 -19.99
CA ARG A 356 -81.42 7.63 -19.83
C ARG A 356 -80.49 6.75 -19.00
N TYR A 357 -81.00 6.13 -17.94
CA TYR A 357 -80.25 5.17 -17.14
C TYR A 357 -79.77 3.98 -17.98
N GLN A 358 -80.66 3.37 -18.78
CA GLN A 358 -80.30 2.24 -19.66
C GLN A 358 -79.29 2.64 -20.74
N GLN A 359 -79.42 3.83 -21.33
CA GLN A 359 -78.46 4.37 -22.29
C GLN A 359 -77.08 4.62 -21.67
N LEU A 360 -77.02 5.14 -20.44
CA LEU A 360 -75.76 5.31 -19.71
C LEU A 360 -75.12 3.95 -19.38
N GLN A 361 -75.93 2.98 -18.93
CA GLN A 361 -75.45 1.64 -18.60
C GLN A 361 -74.83 0.94 -19.82
N SER A 362 -75.48 0.96 -20.98
CA SER A 362 -74.95 0.33 -22.19
C SER A 362 -73.68 1.03 -22.67
N ARG A 363 -73.67 2.37 -22.72
CA ARG A 363 -72.49 3.15 -23.13
C ARG A 363 -71.30 2.95 -22.20
N LEU A 364 -71.53 2.89 -20.89
CA LEU A 364 -70.49 2.63 -19.90
C LEU A 364 -69.86 1.25 -20.06
N THR A 365 -70.66 0.21 -20.35
CA THR A 365 -70.15 -1.14 -20.59
C THR A 365 -69.15 -1.14 -21.75
N THR A 366 -69.52 -0.54 -22.89
CA THR A 366 -68.62 -0.44 -24.05
C THR A 366 -67.36 0.36 -23.75
N LEU A 367 -67.49 1.56 -23.19
CA LEU A 367 -66.34 2.43 -22.90
C LEU A 367 -65.36 1.80 -21.90
N LYS A 368 -65.86 1.07 -20.89
CA LYS A 368 -65.00 0.38 -19.93
C LYS A 368 -64.16 -0.71 -20.60
N ILE A 369 -64.72 -1.46 -21.53
CA ILE A 369 -63.97 -2.49 -22.28
C ILE A 369 -62.89 -1.83 -23.14
N GLU A 370 -63.27 -0.85 -23.96
CA GLU A 370 -62.34 -0.11 -24.83
C GLU A 370 -61.19 0.52 -24.01
N ASN A 371 -61.51 1.18 -22.89
CA ASN A 371 -60.51 1.86 -22.08
C ASN A 371 -59.58 0.89 -21.32
N GLU A 372 -60.07 -0.30 -20.94
CA GLU A 372 -59.22 -1.34 -20.35
C GLU A 372 -58.22 -1.94 -21.36
N GLU A 373 -58.59 -2.03 -22.65
CA GLU A 373 -57.65 -2.45 -23.70
C GLU A 373 -56.53 -1.42 -23.93
N VAL A 374 -56.88 -0.13 -23.93
CA VAL A 374 -55.90 0.97 -23.99
C VAL A 374 -54.99 0.93 -22.76
N LYS A 375 -55.55 0.74 -21.56
CA LYS A 375 -54.81 0.64 -20.31
C LYS A 375 -53.78 -0.51 -20.34
N LYS A 376 -54.18 -1.71 -20.77
CA LYS A 376 -53.25 -2.86 -20.88
C LYS A 376 -52.11 -2.58 -21.84
N THR A 377 -52.40 -1.94 -22.97
CA THR A 377 -51.38 -1.56 -23.96
C THR A 377 -50.41 -0.53 -23.37
N MET A 378 -50.93 0.47 -22.66
CA MET A 378 -50.15 1.48 -21.95
C MET A 378 -49.26 0.86 -20.86
N GLU A 379 -49.79 -0.05 -20.03
CA GLU A 379 -49.05 -0.73 -18.97
C GLU A 379 -47.94 -1.64 -19.54
N ALA A 380 -48.22 -2.38 -20.61
CA ALA A 380 -47.19 -3.19 -21.29
C ALA A 380 -46.07 -2.33 -21.91
N THR A 381 -46.43 -1.17 -22.47
CA THR A 381 -45.45 -0.21 -22.99
C THR A 381 -44.61 0.38 -21.85
N LEU A 382 -45.24 0.70 -20.71
CA LEU A 382 -44.52 1.18 -19.52
C LEU A 382 -43.53 0.14 -19.01
N GLN A 383 -43.91 -1.15 -18.95
CA GLN A 383 -43.00 -2.23 -18.58
C GLN A 383 -41.82 -2.31 -19.54
N THR A 384 -42.07 -2.19 -20.85
CA THR A 384 -41.00 -2.17 -21.86
C THR A 384 -40.03 -1.01 -21.64
N ILE A 385 -40.53 0.18 -21.29
CA ILE A 385 -39.69 1.33 -20.95
C ILE A 385 -38.89 1.05 -19.67
N GLN A 386 -39.50 0.45 -18.65
CA GLN A 386 -38.82 0.07 -17.40
C GLN A 386 -37.64 -0.88 -17.69
N ASP A 387 -37.88 -1.95 -18.45
CA ASP A 387 -36.85 -2.91 -18.82
C ASP A 387 -35.69 -2.25 -19.59
N MET A 388 -35.96 -1.24 -20.42
CA MET A 388 -34.94 -0.48 -21.14
C MET A 388 -34.07 0.40 -20.23
N VAL A 389 -34.63 0.95 -19.14
CA VAL A 389 -33.92 1.90 -18.26
C VAL A 389 -33.30 1.27 -17.02
N THR A 390 -33.65 0.03 -16.68
CA THR A 390 -33.07 -0.73 -15.55
C THR A 390 -31.98 -1.70 -15.96
N ILE A 391 -31.37 -1.52 -17.13
CA ILE A 391 -30.23 -2.32 -17.57
C ILE A 391 -29.03 -2.05 -16.65
N GLU A 392 -28.38 -3.10 -16.16
CA GLU A 392 -27.20 -3.02 -15.28
C GLU A 392 -25.91 -2.80 -16.10
N ASP A 393 -25.75 -1.61 -16.71
CA ASP A 393 -24.60 -1.26 -17.56
C ASP A 393 -23.54 -0.38 -16.87
N TYR A 394 -23.44 -0.47 -15.53
CA TYR A 394 -22.54 0.35 -14.70
C TYR A 394 -21.27 -0.34 -14.21
N ASP A 395 -21.11 -1.66 -14.37
CA ASP A 395 -19.85 -2.36 -14.04
C ASP A 395 -18.75 -2.00 -15.06
N VAL A 396 -17.65 -1.44 -14.55
CA VAL A 396 -16.50 -0.97 -15.34
C VAL A 396 -15.22 -1.71 -14.99
N SER A 397 -15.29 -2.86 -14.32
CA SER A 397 -14.13 -3.63 -13.86
C SER A 397 -13.15 -3.97 -14.99
N GLU A 398 -13.64 -4.20 -16.20
CA GLU A 398 -12.81 -4.45 -17.40
C GLU A 398 -11.86 -3.27 -17.74
N CYS A 399 -12.21 -2.03 -17.36
CA CYS A 399 -11.36 -0.86 -17.59
C CYS A 399 -10.06 -0.89 -16.76
N PHE A 400 -10.02 -1.67 -15.67
CA PHE A 400 -8.90 -1.75 -14.74
C PHE A 400 -8.08 -3.05 -14.89
N GLN A 401 -8.30 -3.81 -15.97
CA GLN A 401 -7.47 -4.98 -16.29
C GLN A 401 -6.12 -4.53 -16.84
N HIS A 402 -5.07 -4.69 -16.03
CA HIS A 402 -3.70 -4.39 -16.43
C HIS A 402 -3.07 -5.63 -17.07
N SER A 403 -3.06 -5.70 -18.41
CA SER A 403 -2.23 -6.67 -19.13
C SER A 403 -0.76 -6.46 -18.75
N ARG A 404 -0.05 -7.52 -18.33
CA ARG A 404 1.39 -7.47 -17.99
C ARG A 404 2.32 -7.20 -19.20
N SER A 405 1.76 -6.97 -20.39
CA SER A 405 2.51 -6.72 -21.62
C SER A 405 2.57 -5.22 -21.91
N THR A 406 3.77 -4.73 -22.23
CA THR A 406 4.05 -3.33 -22.62
C THR A 406 3.52 -2.95 -24.01
N GLU A 407 2.62 -3.73 -24.60
CA GLU A 407 2.02 -3.45 -25.91
C GLU A 407 0.68 -2.74 -25.75
N SER A 408 0.66 -1.50 -26.25
CA SER A 408 -0.46 -0.59 -26.48
C SER A 408 -1.74 -0.80 -25.66
N VAL A 409 -2.02 0.17 -24.80
CA VAL A 409 -3.35 0.42 -24.20
C VAL A 409 -4.33 0.82 -25.30
N LYS A 410 -4.77 -0.14 -26.12
CA LYS A 410 -6.03 0.00 -26.85
C LYS A 410 -7.10 -0.60 -25.97
N SER A 411 -7.90 0.29 -25.37
CA SER A 411 -9.06 -0.05 -24.57
C SER A 411 -10.04 -0.91 -25.38
N THR A 412 -10.06 -2.21 -25.10
CA THR A 412 -10.97 -3.22 -25.66
C THR A 412 -12.43 -2.96 -25.31
N VAL A 413 -12.70 -2.04 -24.37
CA VAL A 413 -14.03 -1.63 -23.90
C VAL A 413 -14.87 -0.96 -25.02
N SER A 414 -14.23 -0.53 -26.10
CA SER A 414 -14.87 0.23 -27.19
C SER A 414 -15.62 -0.64 -28.22
N GLU A 415 -15.47 -1.97 -28.22
CA GLU A 415 -15.79 -2.76 -29.42
C GLU A 415 -17.20 -3.36 -29.54
N THR A 416 -18.03 -3.41 -28.49
CA THR A 416 -19.30 -4.17 -28.65
C THR A 416 -20.57 -3.50 -28.10
N TYR A 417 -20.56 -2.90 -26.90
CA TYR A 417 -21.79 -2.36 -26.28
C TYR A 417 -21.93 -0.83 -26.38
N LEU A 418 -20.80 -0.12 -26.33
CA LEU A 418 -20.72 1.35 -26.23
C LEU A 418 -20.39 2.06 -27.57
N SER A 419 -20.50 1.36 -28.70
CA SER A 419 -20.25 1.97 -30.00
C SER A 419 -21.25 3.11 -30.26
N LYS A 420 -20.79 4.27 -30.76
CA LYS A 420 -21.66 5.43 -31.03
C LYS A 420 -22.90 5.10 -31.89
N PRO A 421 -22.80 4.25 -32.94
CA PRO A 421 -23.96 3.86 -33.74
C PRO A 421 -24.97 2.97 -33.00
N SER A 422 -24.52 2.05 -32.14
CA SER A 422 -25.42 1.18 -31.36
C SER A 422 -26.18 1.97 -30.27
N ILE A 423 -25.54 2.95 -29.65
CA ILE A 423 -26.16 3.84 -28.65
C ILE A 423 -27.25 4.71 -29.30
N ALA A 424 -26.98 5.31 -30.46
CA ALA A 424 -27.94 6.16 -31.15
C ALA A 424 -29.21 5.40 -31.55
N LYS A 425 -29.05 4.17 -32.07
CA LYS A 425 -30.19 3.31 -32.42
C LYS A 425 -31.02 2.92 -31.19
N ARG A 426 -30.38 2.56 -30.07
CA ARG A 426 -31.07 2.28 -28.81
C ARG A 426 -31.88 3.49 -28.31
N ARG A 427 -31.28 4.69 -28.32
CA ARG A 427 -31.96 5.92 -27.91
C ARG A 427 -33.16 6.26 -28.79
N ALA A 428 -33.04 6.10 -30.11
CA ALA A 428 -34.17 6.32 -31.02
C ALA A 428 -35.34 5.37 -30.71
N ASN A 429 -35.05 4.07 -30.53
CA ASN A 429 -36.07 3.08 -30.18
C ASN A 429 -36.74 3.38 -28.83
N GLN A 430 -35.97 3.82 -27.82
CA GLN A 430 -36.52 4.26 -26.54
C GLN A 430 -37.46 5.46 -26.71
N GLN A 431 -37.06 6.48 -27.47
CA GLN A 431 -37.88 7.68 -27.72
C GLN A 431 -39.19 7.35 -28.45
N GLU A 432 -39.14 6.48 -29.45
CA GLU A 432 -40.34 6.01 -30.16
C GLU A 432 -41.29 5.27 -29.21
N THR A 433 -40.75 4.44 -28.32
CA THR A 433 -41.52 3.71 -27.31
C THR A 433 -42.16 4.65 -26.29
N GLU A 434 -41.41 5.66 -25.80
CA GLU A 434 -41.92 6.71 -24.92
C GLU A 434 -43.04 7.52 -25.59
N GLN A 435 -42.86 7.89 -26.87
CA GLN A 435 -43.88 8.60 -27.63
C GLN A 435 -45.17 7.78 -27.76
N PHE A 436 -45.05 6.47 -28.03
CA PHE A 436 -46.18 5.57 -28.07
C PHE A 436 -46.87 5.44 -26.70
N TYR A 437 -46.09 5.35 -25.62
CA TYR A 437 -46.62 5.36 -24.25
C TYR A 437 -47.45 6.63 -23.98
N PHE A 438 -46.92 7.82 -24.27
CA PHE A 438 -47.65 9.07 -24.05
C PHE A 438 -48.92 9.18 -24.89
N MET A 439 -48.90 8.68 -26.13
CA MET A 439 -50.09 8.60 -26.97
C MET A 439 -51.18 7.73 -26.30
N LYS A 440 -50.81 6.55 -25.79
CA LYS A 440 -51.74 5.65 -25.11
C LYS A 440 -52.18 6.14 -23.74
N PHE A 441 -51.30 6.79 -22.98
CA PHE A 441 -51.64 7.43 -21.71
C PHE A 441 -52.66 8.54 -21.89
N LYS A 442 -52.50 9.37 -22.92
CA LYS A 442 -53.49 10.42 -23.26
C LYS A 442 -54.84 9.81 -23.62
N GLU A 443 -54.86 8.81 -24.50
CA GLU A 443 -56.08 8.08 -24.91
C GLU A 443 -56.79 7.47 -23.68
N TYR A 444 -56.03 6.83 -22.78
CA TYR A 444 -56.54 6.28 -21.52
C TYR A 444 -57.15 7.35 -20.61
N LEU A 445 -56.48 8.50 -20.43
CA LEU A 445 -57.00 9.58 -19.61
C LEU A 445 -58.29 10.17 -20.17
N GLU A 446 -58.39 10.35 -21.49
CA GLU A 446 -59.60 10.84 -22.15
C GLU A 446 -60.78 9.88 -21.96
N GLY A 447 -60.55 8.57 -22.16
CA GLY A 447 -61.54 7.52 -21.93
C GLY A 447 -61.96 7.42 -20.45
N SER A 448 -61.00 7.37 -19.53
CA SER A 448 -61.22 7.32 -18.08
C SER A 448 -62.01 8.54 -17.58
N ASN A 449 -61.69 9.75 -18.07
CA ASN A 449 -62.41 10.98 -17.73
C ASN A 449 -63.87 10.94 -18.21
N LEU A 450 -64.14 10.40 -19.40
CA LEU A 450 -65.51 10.24 -19.90
C LEU A 450 -66.28 9.20 -19.07
N ILE A 451 -65.66 8.05 -18.78
CA ILE A 451 -66.24 7.00 -17.93
C ILE A 451 -66.62 7.58 -16.57
N MET A 452 -65.71 8.31 -15.90
CA MET A 452 -65.97 8.91 -14.59
C MET A 452 -67.19 9.84 -14.62
N LYS A 453 -67.32 10.69 -15.64
CA LYS A 453 -68.46 11.60 -15.81
C LYS A 453 -69.78 10.86 -16.01
N LEU A 454 -69.80 9.82 -16.86
CA LEU A 454 -71.00 9.05 -17.14
C LEU A 454 -71.39 8.15 -15.97
N GLN A 455 -70.40 7.56 -15.29
CA GLN A 455 -70.59 6.72 -14.11
C GLN A 455 -71.22 7.52 -12.97
N ALA A 456 -70.73 8.73 -12.69
CA ALA A 456 -71.32 9.60 -11.66
C ALA A 456 -72.82 9.90 -11.91
N LYS A 457 -73.21 10.15 -13.17
CA LYS A 457 -74.62 10.37 -13.55
C LYS A 457 -75.44 9.08 -13.43
N HIS A 458 -74.87 7.97 -13.90
CA HIS A 458 -75.48 6.66 -13.82
C HIS A 458 -75.77 6.27 -12.37
N ASP A 459 -74.80 6.44 -11.47
CA ASP A 459 -74.92 6.05 -10.05
C ASP A 459 -75.91 6.93 -9.29
N LEU A 460 -76.04 8.20 -9.66
CA LEU A 460 -77.09 9.07 -9.13
C LEU A 460 -78.47 8.58 -9.57
N LEU A 461 -78.67 8.30 -10.86
CA LEU A 461 -79.94 7.78 -11.37
C LEU A 461 -80.28 6.40 -10.82
N HIS A 462 -79.30 5.52 -10.67
CA HIS A 462 -79.48 4.20 -10.07
C HIS A 462 -80.06 4.31 -8.65
N ARG A 463 -79.48 5.19 -7.82
CA ARG A 463 -79.98 5.44 -6.46
C ARG A 463 -81.41 5.97 -6.48
N THR A 464 -81.68 7.00 -7.29
CA THR A 464 -83.01 7.62 -7.37
C THR A 464 -84.09 6.67 -7.90
N LEU A 465 -83.80 5.89 -8.95
CA LEU A 465 -84.76 4.98 -9.57
C LEU A 465 -84.97 3.69 -8.74
N GLY A 466 -83.95 3.24 -8.01
CA GLY A 466 -84.06 2.13 -7.05
C GLY A 466 -84.87 2.46 -5.80
N GLU A 467 -84.83 3.72 -5.34
CA GLU A 467 -85.70 4.23 -4.25
C GLU A 467 -87.14 4.51 -4.75
N GLY A 468 -87.30 4.92 -6.01
CA GLY A 468 -88.62 5.11 -6.66
C GLY A 468 -89.46 3.83 -6.81
N GLN A 469 -88.84 2.65 -6.90
CA GLN A 469 -89.57 1.37 -6.90
C GLN A 469 -90.14 1.01 -5.52
N LYS A 470 -89.52 1.43 -4.42
CA LYS A 470 -90.04 1.15 -3.06
C LYS A 470 -91.20 2.05 -2.66
N SER A 471 -91.24 3.29 -3.18
CA SER A 471 -92.30 4.27 -2.87
C SER A 471 -93.62 3.98 -3.59
N ASN A 472 -93.59 3.35 -4.77
CA ASN A 472 -94.80 2.94 -5.50
C ASN A 472 -95.53 1.72 -4.89
N PHE A 473 -94.93 0.98 -3.93
CA PHE A 473 -95.62 -0.10 -3.23
C PHE A 473 -96.44 0.36 -2.01
N MET A 474 -96.30 1.61 -1.54
CA MET A 474 -96.96 2.06 -0.31
C MET A 474 -98.23 2.92 -0.51
N THR A 475 -98.61 3.27 -1.74
CA THR A 475 -99.74 4.18 -2.01
C THR A 475 -101.04 3.52 -2.49
N THR A 476 -101.11 2.19 -2.53
CA THR A 476 -102.35 1.46 -2.88
C THR A 476 -102.72 0.37 -1.86
N SER A 477 -102.89 0.73 -0.58
CA SER A 477 -103.70 -0.06 0.36
C SER A 477 -103.92 0.70 1.67
N ARG A 478 -105.04 1.43 1.78
CA ARG A 478 -105.81 1.66 3.03
C ARG A 478 -106.92 2.69 2.80
N ARG A 479 -108.11 2.17 2.43
CA ARG A 479 -109.40 2.74 2.83
C ARG A 479 -110.41 1.60 2.83
N SER A 480 -111.31 1.59 3.83
CA SER A 480 -112.12 0.47 4.36
C SER A 480 -111.34 -0.28 5.46
N GLU A 481 -111.72 -0.35 6.73
CA GLU A 481 -113.04 -0.29 7.36
C GLU A 481 -112.96 0.35 8.77
N GLU A 482 -113.96 1.18 9.10
CA GLU A 482 -114.44 1.41 10.46
C GLU A 482 -115.44 0.30 10.79
N HIS A 483 -115.34 -0.33 11.97
CA HIS A 483 -116.48 -0.49 12.90
C HIS A 483 -116.10 -1.26 14.18
N THR A 484 -116.55 -0.66 15.29
CA THR A 484 -116.76 -1.16 16.67
C THR A 484 -115.56 -1.59 17.51
#